data_AF-A0A7W1PQH7-F1
#
_entry.id   AF-A0A7W1PQH7-F1
#
_cell.length_a   1.000
_cell.length_b   1.000
_cell.length_c   1.000
_cell.angle_alpha   90.00
_cell.angle_beta   90.00
_cell.angle_gamma   90.00
#
_symmetry.space_group_name_H-M   'P 1'
#
loop_
_entity.id
_entity.type
_entity.pdbx_description
1 polymer ?
#
loop_
_entity_poly.entity_id
_entity_poly.type
_entity_poly.pdbx_seq_one_letter_code
_entity_poly.pdbx_strand_id
1 'polypeptide(L)'
;MLRATSLGAEREGTAADAATADRLASLAASRGDAGEERLHRIRGEALRRELALLDEELGLTAVRAPAAGVVLTPRMEERTGSSLTEGERLLVLGRTDTLELEFGVAQQDILRVRPGQEVRLRVDALPSRTFAGRVTSIAPLPLNQDGRVMYPVRAAVANDEGLLKAEMAAHARVLTDPASTLTRAFRAPARWFRLIWWRIWS
;
A
#
# COMPACT_ATOMS: atom_id res chain seq x y z
N MET A 1 22.81 -5.58 -16.30
CA MET A 1 24.12 -5.75 -15.62
C MET A 1 25.23 -4.89 -16.23
N LEU A 2 25.36 -4.79 -17.55
CA LEU A 2 26.43 -4.02 -18.21
C LEU A 2 26.48 -2.51 -17.84
N ARG A 3 25.32 -1.87 -17.61
CA ARG A 3 25.24 -0.44 -17.26
C ARG A 3 25.71 -0.12 -15.83
N ALA A 4 25.47 -1.02 -14.88
CA ALA A 4 25.93 -0.81 -13.50
C ALA A 4 27.46 -0.94 -13.38
N THR A 5 28.05 -1.86 -14.15
CA THR A 5 29.51 -2.01 -14.21
C THR A 5 30.20 -0.82 -14.89
N SER A 6 29.60 -0.24 -15.94
CA SER A 6 30.17 0.95 -16.58
C SER A 6 30.07 2.18 -15.67
N LEU A 7 28.92 2.38 -15.02
CA LEU A 7 28.73 3.47 -14.06
C LEU A 7 29.68 3.37 -12.86
N GLY A 8 29.95 2.14 -12.38
CA GLY A 8 30.93 1.90 -11.32
C GLY A 8 32.36 2.30 -11.74
N ALA A 9 32.75 1.98 -12.96
CA ALA A 9 34.06 2.35 -13.51
C ALA A 9 34.19 3.87 -13.73
N GLU A 10 33.15 4.53 -14.24
CA GLU A 10 33.10 6.00 -14.37
C GLU A 10 33.22 6.68 -13.00
N ARG A 11 32.50 6.18 -12.00
CA ARG A 11 32.55 6.68 -10.62
C ARG A 11 33.94 6.53 -9.99
N GLU A 12 34.63 5.41 -10.22
CA GLU A 12 36.02 5.23 -9.78
C GLU A 12 36.99 6.21 -10.45
N GLY A 13 36.81 6.46 -11.75
CA GLY A 13 37.59 7.46 -12.49
C GLY A 13 37.40 8.87 -11.93
N THR A 14 36.15 9.33 -11.82
CA THR A 14 35.82 10.66 -11.29
C THR A 14 36.25 10.82 -9.83
N ALA A 15 36.26 9.73 -9.04
CA ALA A 15 36.74 9.75 -7.65
C ALA A 15 38.26 9.93 -7.57
N ALA A 16 39.01 9.29 -8.47
CA ALA A 16 40.45 9.50 -8.58
C ALA A 16 40.78 10.94 -8.99
N ASP A 17 40.03 11.50 -9.93
CA ASP A 17 40.18 12.89 -10.37
C ASP A 17 39.82 13.90 -9.28
N ALA A 18 38.77 13.65 -8.50
CA ALA A 18 38.43 14.49 -7.35
C ALA A 18 39.55 14.46 -6.29
N ALA A 19 40.09 13.27 -5.99
CA ALA A 19 41.17 13.12 -5.03
C ALA A 19 42.48 13.79 -5.49
N THR A 20 42.77 13.80 -6.79
CA THR A 20 43.93 14.52 -7.32
C THR A 20 43.74 16.03 -7.27
N ALA A 21 42.53 16.54 -7.58
CA ALA A 21 42.20 17.96 -7.45
C ALA A 21 42.35 18.45 -6.00
N ASP A 22 41.91 17.67 -5.02
CA ASP A 22 42.05 18.01 -3.59
C ASP A 22 43.51 18.01 -3.13
N ARG A 23 44.32 17.03 -3.58
CA ARG A 23 45.77 17.03 -3.33
C ARG A 23 46.42 18.28 -3.92
N LEU A 24 46.11 18.64 -5.16
CA LEU A 24 46.67 19.84 -5.80
C LEU A 24 46.24 21.12 -5.08
N ALA A 25 44.99 21.21 -4.63
CA ALA A 25 44.52 22.34 -3.81
C ALA A 25 45.33 22.46 -2.51
N SER A 26 45.57 21.35 -1.80
CA SER A 26 46.37 21.35 -0.56
C SER A 26 47.84 21.72 -0.79
N LEU A 27 48.41 21.31 -1.93
CA LEU A 27 49.76 21.70 -2.33
C LEU A 27 49.84 23.19 -2.67
N ALA A 28 48.86 23.73 -3.42
CA ALA A 28 48.78 25.15 -3.73
C ALA A 28 48.61 26.00 -2.46
N ALA A 29 47.78 25.55 -1.52
CA ALA A 29 47.61 26.18 -0.21
C ALA A 29 48.93 26.22 0.59
N SER A 30 49.69 25.11 0.58
CA SER A 30 50.99 25.04 1.26
C SER A 30 52.05 25.97 0.63
N ARG A 31 51.90 26.29 -0.65
CA ARG A 31 52.76 27.23 -1.40
C ARG A 31 52.33 28.69 -1.25
N GLY A 32 51.16 28.95 -0.66
CA GLY A 32 50.60 30.30 -0.51
C GLY A 32 49.98 30.88 -1.79
N ASP A 33 49.72 30.07 -2.81
CA ASP A 33 49.07 30.51 -4.05
C ASP A 33 47.54 30.40 -3.93
N ALA A 34 46.91 31.51 -3.50
CA ALA A 34 45.46 31.59 -3.33
C ALA A 34 44.67 31.51 -4.66
N GLY A 35 45.32 31.81 -5.79
CA GLY A 35 44.70 31.74 -7.12
C GLY A 35 44.54 30.30 -7.58
N GLU A 36 45.64 29.54 -7.56
CA GLU A 36 45.64 28.12 -7.91
C GLU A 36 44.80 27.29 -6.93
N GLU A 37 44.90 27.56 -5.63
CA GLU A 37 44.08 26.86 -4.63
C GLU A 37 42.58 27.01 -4.93
N ARG A 38 42.13 28.22 -5.26
CA ARG A 38 40.72 28.49 -5.55
C ARG A 38 40.26 27.76 -6.82
N LEU A 39 41.11 27.71 -7.86
CA LEU A 39 40.81 26.97 -9.09
C LEU A 39 40.68 25.47 -8.82
N HIS A 40 41.63 24.88 -8.08
CA HIS A 40 41.58 23.46 -7.73
C HIS A 40 40.39 23.13 -6.82
N ARG A 41 40.03 24.03 -5.91
CA ARG A 41 38.84 23.87 -5.06
C ARG A 41 37.55 23.86 -5.87
N ILE A 42 37.36 24.81 -6.79
CA ILE A 42 36.19 24.85 -7.69
C ILE A 42 36.13 23.57 -8.54
N ARG A 43 37.28 23.11 -9.05
CA ARG A 43 37.36 21.86 -9.82
C ARG A 43 36.99 20.64 -8.98
N GLY A 44 37.50 20.54 -7.75
CA GLY A 44 37.13 19.48 -6.81
C GLY A 44 35.64 19.50 -6.47
N GLU A 45 35.06 20.68 -6.26
CA GLU A 45 33.61 20.83 -6.03
C GLU A 45 32.78 20.37 -7.22
N ALA A 46 33.19 20.68 -8.46
CA ALA A 46 32.51 20.22 -9.67
C ALA A 46 32.54 18.68 -9.78
N LEU A 47 33.71 18.06 -9.58
CA LEU A 47 33.87 16.61 -9.63
C LEU A 47 33.09 15.90 -8.52
N ARG A 48 32.98 16.48 -7.32
CA ARG A 48 32.14 15.93 -6.25
C ARG A 48 30.64 15.96 -6.60
N ARG A 49 30.17 16.98 -7.30
CA ARG A 49 28.78 17.03 -7.79
C ARG A 49 28.53 15.92 -8.81
N GLU A 50 29.46 15.72 -9.73
CA GLU A 50 29.39 14.64 -10.71
C GLU A 50 29.41 13.25 -10.04
N LEU A 51 30.25 13.06 -9.01
CA LEU A 51 30.22 11.85 -8.19
C LEU A 51 28.87 11.64 -7.50
N ALA A 52 28.27 12.69 -6.95
CA ALA A 52 26.97 12.59 -6.31
C ALA A 52 25.87 12.16 -7.29
N LEU A 53 25.92 12.64 -8.54
CA LEU A 53 25.01 12.21 -9.60
C LEU A 53 25.24 10.74 -9.97
N LEU A 54 26.50 10.31 -10.14
CA LEU A 54 26.84 8.91 -10.43
C LEU A 54 26.43 7.97 -9.28
N ASP A 55 26.63 8.38 -8.04
CA ASP A 55 26.21 7.63 -6.85
C ASP A 55 24.67 7.50 -6.79
N GLU A 56 23.93 8.55 -7.18
CA GLU A 56 22.47 8.52 -7.29
C GLU A 56 22.02 7.56 -8.42
N GLU A 57 22.62 7.66 -9.61
CA GLU A 57 22.32 6.75 -10.73
C GLU A 57 22.61 5.29 -10.38
N LEU A 58 23.74 5.02 -9.71
CA LEU A 58 24.06 3.68 -9.19
C LEU A 58 23.04 3.23 -8.15
N GLY A 59 22.63 4.12 -7.25
CA GLY A 59 21.56 3.85 -6.28
C GLY A 59 20.25 3.42 -6.95
N LEU A 60 19.89 4.05 -8.06
CA LEU A 60 18.69 3.72 -8.85
C LEU A 60 18.79 2.35 -9.56
N THR A 61 19.99 1.82 -9.77
CA THR A 61 20.15 0.46 -10.34
C THR A 61 19.73 -0.65 -9.37
N ALA A 62 19.76 -0.38 -8.06
CA ALA A 62 19.39 -1.32 -7.02
C ALA A 62 17.99 -0.99 -6.48
N VAL A 63 16.97 -1.60 -7.07
CA VAL A 63 15.58 -1.43 -6.61
C VAL A 63 15.38 -2.12 -5.26
N ARG A 64 15.05 -1.34 -4.24
CA ARG A 64 14.73 -1.83 -2.88
C ARG A 64 13.23 -1.73 -2.62
N ALA A 65 12.70 -2.67 -1.82
CA ALA A 65 11.32 -2.61 -1.38
C ALA A 65 11.12 -1.43 -0.41
N PRO A 66 10.07 -0.60 -0.58
CA PRO A 66 9.81 0.55 0.30
C PRO A 66 9.26 0.14 1.68
N ALA A 67 8.76 -1.09 1.80
CA ALA A 67 8.21 -1.64 3.05
C ALA A 67 8.42 -3.15 3.10
N ALA A 68 8.24 -3.73 4.29
CA ALA A 68 8.16 -5.18 4.44
C ALA A 68 6.85 -5.71 3.83
N GLY A 69 6.93 -6.86 3.16
CA GLY A 69 5.78 -7.50 2.53
C GLY A 69 6.17 -8.76 1.77
N VAL A 70 5.18 -9.38 1.14
CA VAL A 70 5.33 -10.55 0.29
C VAL A 70 5.24 -10.11 -1.17
N VAL A 71 6.09 -10.69 -2.03
CA VAL A 71 6.01 -10.47 -3.47
C VAL A 71 4.79 -11.23 -4.01
N LEU A 72 3.82 -10.49 -4.52
CA LEU A 72 2.57 -11.03 -5.09
C LEU A 72 2.69 -11.35 -6.59
N THR A 73 3.78 -10.90 -7.23
CA THR A 73 3.99 -11.14 -8.66
C THR A 73 4.22 -12.63 -8.93
N PRO A 74 3.39 -13.26 -9.78
CA PRO A 74 3.58 -14.65 -10.15
C PRO A 74 4.84 -14.81 -11.01
N ARG A 75 5.54 -15.95 -10.85
CA ARG A 75 6.63 -16.39 -11.74
C ARG A 75 7.77 -15.37 -11.87
N MET A 76 8.29 -14.88 -10.74
CA MET A 76 9.44 -13.98 -10.71
C MET A 76 10.68 -14.55 -11.42
N GLU A 77 10.86 -15.87 -11.38
CA GLU A 77 11.98 -16.58 -12.02
C GLU A 77 12.01 -16.34 -13.53
N GLU A 78 10.86 -16.33 -14.20
CA GLU A 78 10.73 -16.12 -15.65
C GLU A 78 11.06 -14.68 -16.08
N ARG A 79 10.99 -13.71 -15.14
CA ARG A 79 11.34 -12.30 -15.40
C ARG A 79 12.84 -12.02 -15.18
N THR A 80 13.62 -13.01 -14.76
CA THR A 80 15.06 -12.84 -14.57
C THR A 80 15.75 -12.76 -15.93
N GLY A 81 16.32 -11.60 -16.25
CA GLY A 81 17.01 -11.36 -17.53
C GLY A 81 16.13 -10.74 -18.61
N SER A 82 14.85 -10.49 -18.35
CA SER A 82 14.01 -9.70 -19.25
C SER A 82 14.43 -8.22 -19.23
N SER A 83 14.44 -7.58 -20.40
CA SER A 83 14.55 -6.12 -20.47
C SER A 83 13.24 -5.50 -20.01
N LEU A 84 13.33 -4.47 -19.16
CA LEU A 84 12.17 -3.73 -18.67
C LEU A 84 12.13 -2.38 -19.34
N THR A 85 10.93 -1.92 -19.69
CA THR A 85 10.74 -0.56 -20.21
C THR A 85 10.47 0.40 -19.06
N GLU A 86 10.85 1.66 -19.21
CA GLU A 86 10.51 2.70 -18.25
C GLU A 86 8.98 2.80 -18.07
N GLY A 87 8.53 2.82 -16.82
CA GLY A 87 7.11 2.79 -16.46
C GLY A 87 6.47 1.39 -16.40
N GLU A 88 7.19 0.33 -16.76
CA GLU A 88 6.69 -1.03 -16.62
C GLU A 88 6.68 -1.49 -15.15
N ARG A 89 5.61 -2.18 -14.75
CA ARG A 89 5.50 -2.73 -13.40
C ARG A 89 6.49 -3.89 -13.22
N LEU A 90 7.56 -3.63 -12.47
CA LEU A 90 8.55 -4.63 -12.08
C LEU A 90 7.93 -5.72 -11.19
N LEU A 91 7.39 -5.32 -10.04
CA LEU A 91 6.92 -6.22 -9.00
C LEU A 91 5.78 -5.60 -8.19
N VAL A 92 4.92 -6.46 -7.65
CA VAL A 92 3.84 -6.10 -6.74
C VAL A 92 4.25 -6.62 -5.37
N LEU A 93 4.44 -5.69 -4.44
CA LEU A 93 4.63 -6.00 -3.03
C LEU A 93 3.29 -5.80 -2.33
N GLY A 94 2.85 -6.80 -1.58
CA GLY A 94 1.66 -6.72 -0.74
C GLY A 94 1.97 -7.14 0.68
N ARG A 95 1.31 -6.49 1.66
CA ARG A 95 1.37 -6.93 3.05
C ARG A 95 0.27 -7.95 3.30
N THR A 96 0.64 -9.15 3.74
CA THR A 96 -0.32 -10.27 3.92
C THR A 96 -0.74 -10.45 5.38
N ASP A 97 -0.09 -9.74 6.32
CA ASP A 97 -0.33 -9.85 7.76
C ASP A 97 -1.72 -9.34 8.18
N THR A 98 -2.23 -8.33 7.47
CA THR A 98 -3.56 -7.78 7.69
C THR A 98 -4.24 -7.62 6.33
N LEU A 99 -5.39 -8.25 6.18
CA LEU A 99 -6.18 -8.18 4.98
C LEU A 99 -7.36 -7.24 5.17
N GLU A 100 -7.72 -6.54 4.10
CA GLU A 100 -8.91 -5.72 4.04
C GLU A 100 -10.02 -6.51 3.36
N LEU A 101 -11.12 -6.66 4.06
CA LEU A 101 -12.34 -7.27 3.56
C LEU A 101 -13.29 -6.14 3.16
N GLU A 102 -13.71 -6.11 1.90
CA GLU A 102 -14.77 -5.24 1.42
C GLU A 102 -16.05 -6.05 1.19
N PHE A 103 -17.17 -5.62 1.78
CA PHE A 103 -18.48 -6.24 1.59
C PHE A 103 -19.58 -5.20 1.52
N GLY A 104 -20.61 -5.46 0.71
CA GLY A 104 -21.77 -4.60 0.57
C GLY A 104 -22.80 -4.86 1.67
N VAL A 105 -23.27 -3.80 2.34
CA VAL A 105 -24.38 -3.85 3.30
C VAL A 105 -25.58 -3.11 2.74
N ALA A 106 -26.77 -3.71 2.80
CA ALA A 106 -28.00 -3.08 2.30
C ALA A 106 -28.34 -1.78 3.05
N GLN A 107 -28.89 -0.80 2.34
CA GLN A 107 -29.33 0.49 2.92
C GLN A 107 -30.24 0.33 4.16
N GLN A 108 -31.01 -0.76 4.25
CA GLN A 108 -31.91 -1.01 5.37
C GLN A 108 -31.18 -1.32 6.69
N ASP A 109 -29.97 -1.88 6.60
CA ASP A 109 -29.18 -2.34 7.75
C ASP A 109 -27.93 -1.49 8.00
N ILE A 110 -27.54 -0.61 7.07
CA ILE A 110 -26.32 0.20 7.20
C ILE A 110 -26.28 1.07 8.47
N LEU A 111 -27.43 1.54 8.95
CA LEU A 111 -27.54 2.34 10.18
C LEU A 111 -27.18 1.56 11.45
N ARG A 112 -27.12 0.23 11.38
CA ARG A 112 -26.76 -0.66 12.50
C ARG A 112 -25.27 -0.97 12.53
N VAL A 113 -24.60 -0.84 11.40
CA VAL A 113 -23.17 -1.09 11.26
C VAL A 113 -22.41 0.16 11.68
N ARG A 114 -21.45 -0.01 12.58
CA ARG A 114 -20.60 1.09 13.06
C ARG A 114 -19.12 0.70 12.94
N PRO A 115 -18.24 1.66 12.61
CA PRO A 115 -16.81 1.46 12.73
C PRO A 115 -16.46 0.96 14.14
N GLY A 116 -15.55 0.00 14.24
CA GLY A 116 -15.15 -0.61 15.50
C GLY A 116 -15.86 -1.90 15.89
N GLN A 117 -16.96 -2.27 15.21
CA GLN A 117 -17.66 -3.54 15.47
C GLN A 117 -16.84 -4.76 15.08
N GLU A 118 -16.97 -5.84 15.85
CA GLU A 118 -16.36 -7.13 15.55
C GLU A 118 -17.06 -7.80 14.35
N VAL A 119 -16.26 -8.37 13.45
CA VAL A 119 -16.73 -9.11 12.28
C VAL A 119 -16.16 -10.51 12.36
N ARG A 120 -17.00 -11.51 12.16
CA ARG A 120 -16.56 -12.89 11.97
C ARG A 120 -16.59 -13.25 10.50
N LEU A 121 -15.42 -13.60 9.99
CA LEU A 121 -15.21 -14.04 8.62
C LEU A 121 -15.11 -15.57 8.58
N ARG A 122 -15.74 -16.19 7.59
CA ARG A 122 -15.56 -17.58 7.23
C ARG A 122 -15.27 -17.68 5.75
N VAL A 123 -14.23 -18.41 5.37
CA VAL A 123 -13.80 -18.55 3.98
C VAL A 123 -14.20 -19.94 3.49
N ASP A 124 -14.67 -20.05 2.26
CA ASP A 124 -15.14 -21.34 1.72
C ASP A 124 -13.99 -22.36 1.59
N ALA A 125 -12.77 -21.88 1.35
CA ALA A 125 -11.57 -22.70 1.32
C ALA A 125 -11.16 -23.28 2.70
N LEU A 126 -11.56 -22.63 3.81
CA LEU A 126 -11.26 -23.07 5.17
C LEU A 126 -12.54 -23.07 6.04
N PRO A 127 -13.47 -24.02 5.80
CA PRO A 127 -14.75 -24.01 6.49
C PRO A 127 -14.64 -24.30 8.00
N SER A 128 -13.57 -24.95 8.46
CA SER A 128 -13.36 -25.26 9.88
C SER A 128 -12.84 -24.08 10.70
N ARG A 129 -12.43 -22.98 10.05
CA ARG A 129 -11.82 -21.83 10.72
C ARG A 129 -12.66 -20.57 10.56
N THR A 130 -12.68 -19.77 11.62
CA THR A 130 -13.30 -18.45 11.63
C THR A 130 -12.25 -17.42 11.98
N PHE A 131 -12.20 -16.34 11.21
CA PHE A 131 -11.28 -15.23 11.44
C PHE A 131 -12.04 -14.08 12.06
N ALA A 132 -11.46 -13.46 13.08
CA ALA A 132 -12.01 -12.26 13.69
C ALA A 132 -11.40 -11.02 13.01
N GLY A 133 -12.24 -10.04 12.75
CA GLY A 133 -11.85 -8.75 12.20
C GLY A 133 -12.64 -7.62 12.83
N ARG A 134 -12.35 -6.40 12.40
CA ARG A 134 -13.00 -5.19 12.89
C ARG A 134 -13.37 -4.28 11.73
N VAL A 135 -14.57 -3.72 11.75
CA VAL A 135 -14.99 -2.70 10.78
C VAL A 135 -14.10 -1.48 10.93
N THR A 136 -13.42 -1.09 9.84
CA THR A 136 -12.52 0.08 9.80
C THR A 136 -13.26 1.30 9.30
N SER A 137 -14.00 1.16 8.20
CA SER A 137 -14.69 2.28 7.56
C SER A 137 -15.93 1.82 6.79
N ILE A 138 -16.81 2.78 6.55
CA ILE A 138 -18.03 2.62 5.75
C ILE A 138 -17.95 3.67 4.65
N ALA A 139 -18.05 3.25 3.39
CA ALA A 139 -18.02 4.17 2.27
C ALA A 139 -19.29 5.04 2.27
N PRO A 140 -19.16 6.37 2.07
CA PRO A 140 -20.31 7.28 2.10
C PRO A 140 -21.19 7.18 0.85
N LEU A 141 -20.61 6.76 -0.30
CA LEU A 141 -21.35 6.58 -1.54
C LEU A 141 -21.89 5.13 -1.63
N PRO A 142 -23.19 4.96 -1.92
CA PRO A 142 -23.74 3.65 -2.22
C PRO A 142 -23.41 3.21 -3.65
N LEU A 143 -23.40 1.90 -3.85
CA LEU A 143 -23.36 1.24 -5.14
C LEU A 143 -24.74 0.66 -5.46
N ASN A 144 -25.22 0.86 -6.68
CA ASN A 144 -26.43 0.22 -7.18
C ASN A 144 -26.04 -1.10 -7.85
N GLN A 145 -26.35 -2.21 -7.18
CA GLN A 145 -26.17 -3.56 -7.73
C GLN A 145 -27.54 -4.21 -7.86
N ASP A 146 -27.94 -4.55 -9.08
CA ASP A 146 -29.20 -5.25 -9.39
C ASP A 146 -30.45 -4.60 -8.79
N GLY A 147 -30.52 -3.26 -8.84
CA GLY A 147 -31.63 -2.47 -8.31
C GLY A 147 -31.67 -2.35 -6.78
N ARG A 148 -30.62 -2.81 -6.08
CA ARG A 148 -30.46 -2.64 -4.63
C ARG A 148 -29.33 -1.64 -4.33
N VAL A 149 -29.63 -0.75 -3.39
CA VAL A 149 -28.67 0.23 -2.86
C VAL A 149 -27.84 -0.44 -1.76
N MET A 150 -26.56 -0.64 -2.03
CA MET A 150 -25.60 -1.29 -1.12
C MET A 150 -24.50 -0.30 -0.73
N TYR A 151 -24.14 -0.26 0.54
CA TYR A 151 -23.03 0.54 1.05
C TYR A 151 -21.80 -0.34 1.23
N PRO A 152 -20.67 -0.04 0.58
CA PRO A 152 -19.41 -0.73 0.80
C PRO A 152 -18.93 -0.53 2.24
N VAL A 153 -18.67 -1.62 2.94
CA VAL A 153 -18.09 -1.62 4.29
C VAL A 153 -16.74 -2.31 4.22
N ARG A 154 -15.73 -1.70 4.84
CA ARG A 154 -14.38 -2.25 4.94
C ARG A 154 -14.10 -2.73 6.35
N ALA A 155 -13.48 -3.89 6.47
CA ALA A 155 -13.06 -4.47 7.73
C ALA A 155 -11.62 -4.98 7.64
N ALA A 156 -10.83 -4.74 8.67
CA ALA A 156 -9.49 -5.31 8.80
C ALA A 156 -9.57 -6.67 9.48
N VAL A 157 -8.91 -7.66 8.89
CA VAL A 157 -8.82 -9.04 9.40
C VAL A 157 -7.34 -9.38 9.57
N ALA A 158 -6.96 -9.83 10.77
CA ALA A 158 -5.62 -10.31 11.04
C ALA A 158 -5.41 -11.68 10.36
N ASN A 159 -4.22 -11.87 9.78
CA ASN A 159 -3.84 -13.08 9.06
C ASN A 159 -2.49 -13.60 9.57
N ASP A 160 -2.40 -13.81 10.87
CA ASP A 160 -1.16 -14.19 11.56
C ASP A 160 -0.57 -15.52 11.04
N GLU A 161 -1.44 -16.43 10.58
CA GLU A 161 -1.05 -17.73 10.02
C GLU A 161 -0.80 -17.70 8.50
N GLY A 162 -1.03 -16.57 7.83
CA GLY A 162 -0.82 -16.42 6.38
C GLY A 162 -1.73 -17.30 5.50
N LEU A 163 -2.79 -17.88 6.06
CA LEU A 163 -3.69 -18.81 5.38
C LEU A 163 -4.65 -18.09 4.42
N LEU A 164 -5.02 -16.85 4.75
CA LEU A 164 -5.88 -16.04 3.92
C LEU A 164 -5.06 -15.44 2.77
N LYS A 165 -5.61 -15.53 1.55
CA LYS A 165 -5.06 -14.89 0.35
C LYS A 165 -6.02 -13.84 -0.16
N ALA A 166 -5.48 -12.87 -0.90
CA ALA A 166 -6.29 -11.92 -1.65
C ALA A 166 -7.22 -12.66 -2.63
N GLU A 167 -8.35 -12.03 -2.95
CA GLU A 167 -9.37 -12.56 -3.88
C GLU A 167 -10.08 -13.86 -3.44
N MET A 168 -9.96 -14.28 -2.17
CA MET A 168 -10.73 -15.40 -1.65
C MET A 168 -12.19 -15.03 -1.39
N ALA A 169 -13.12 -15.85 -1.87
CA ALA A 169 -14.54 -15.74 -1.53
C ALA A 169 -14.76 -16.04 -0.05
N ALA A 170 -15.42 -15.11 0.65
CA ALA A 170 -15.65 -15.23 2.07
C ALA A 170 -16.99 -14.66 2.50
N HIS A 171 -17.55 -15.25 3.54
CA HIS A 171 -18.78 -14.82 4.18
C HIS A 171 -18.46 -14.12 5.50
N ALA A 172 -18.86 -12.85 5.61
CA ALA A 172 -18.69 -12.08 6.82
C ALA A 172 -20.02 -11.85 7.55
N ARG A 173 -19.97 -11.94 8.87
CA ARG A 173 -21.06 -11.58 9.76
C ARG A 173 -20.60 -10.49 10.72
N VAL A 174 -21.20 -9.32 10.62
CA VAL A 174 -20.98 -8.23 11.57
C VAL A 174 -21.74 -8.55 12.85
N LEU A 175 -21.04 -8.61 13.97
CA LEU A 175 -21.64 -8.73 15.29
C LEU A 175 -22.22 -7.36 15.66
N THR A 176 -23.52 -7.21 15.41
CA THR A 176 -24.29 -6.08 15.92
C THR A 176 -24.77 -6.42 17.31
N ASP A 177 -24.80 -5.45 18.22
CA ASP A 177 -25.40 -5.62 19.53
C ASP A 177 -26.80 -6.22 19.37
N PRO A 178 -27.17 -7.22 20.19
CA PRO A 178 -28.48 -7.84 20.09
C PRO A 178 -29.52 -6.74 20.24
N ALA A 179 -30.20 -6.42 19.14
CA ALA A 179 -31.41 -5.63 19.19
C ALA A 179 -32.33 -6.35 20.17
N SER A 180 -32.60 -5.70 21.32
CA SER A 180 -33.47 -6.21 22.38
C SER A 180 -34.66 -6.92 21.76
N THR A 181 -34.86 -8.18 22.14
CA THR A 181 -35.80 -9.16 21.57
C THR A 181 -37.23 -8.59 21.45
N LEU A 182 -37.57 -7.61 22.30
CA LEU A 182 -38.81 -6.83 22.28
C LEU A 182 -39.05 -6.08 20.95
N THR A 183 -37.99 -5.57 20.31
CA THR A 183 -38.09 -4.84 19.02
C THR A 183 -38.28 -5.74 17.80
N ARG A 184 -37.93 -7.03 17.91
CA ARG A 184 -38.15 -8.02 16.84
C ARG A 184 -39.63 -8.45 16.77
N ALA A 185 -40.30 -8.56 17.92
CA ALA A 185 -41.72 -8.89 18.01
C ALA A 185 -42.63 -7.71 17.60
N PHE A 186 -42.25 -6.47 17.88
CA PHE A 186 -43.05 -5.28 17.55
C PHE A 186 -42.90 -4.74 16.12
N ARG A 187 -42.09 -5.37 15.26
CA ARG A 187 -41.93 -4.96 13.85
C ARG A 187 -43.08 -5.42 12.93
N ALA A 188 -43.87 -6.42 13.33
CA ALA A 188 -44.99 -6.90 12.53
C ALA A 188 -46.27 -6.02 12.63
N PRO A 189 -46.70 -5.51 13.81
CA PRO A 189 -47.96 -4.77 13.90
C PRO A 189 -47.81 -3.27 13.58
N ALA A 190 -46.63 -2.68 13.79
CA ALA A 190 -46.42 -1.23 13.65
C ALA A 190 -46.47 -0.73 12.19
N ARG A 191 -46.23 -1.60 11.21
CA ARG A 191 -46.44 -1.29 9.78
C ARG A 191 -47.93 -1.25 9.41
N TRP A 192 -48.78 -1.96 10.14
CA TRP A 192 -50.22 -2.04 9.87
C TRP A 192 -50.95 -0.78 10.37
N PHE A 193 -50.60 -0.29 11.56
CA PHE A 193 -51.21 0.93 12.12
C PHE A 193 -50.86 2.21 11.35
N ARG A 194 -49.67 2.29 10.76
CA ARG A 194 -49.25 3.48 9.98
C ARG A 194 -49.94 3.61 8.62
N LEU A 195 -50.58 2.54 8.12
CA LEU A 195 -51.36 2.53 6.87
C LEU A 195 -52.86 2.76 7.11
N ILE A 196 -53.40 2.42 8.28
CA ILE A 196 -54.82 2.63 8.60
C ILE A 196 -55.10 4.10 8.92
N TRP A 197 -54.16 4.81 9.55
CA TRP A 197 -54.33 6.22 9.92
C TRP A 197 -54.48 7.16 8.70
N TRP A 198 -53.96 6.78 7.53
CA TRP A 198 -54.05 7.61 6.31
C TRP A 198 -55.38 7.45 5.55
N ARG A 199 -56.26 6.52 5.96
CA ARG A 199 -57.55 6.26 5.29
C ARG A 199 -58.78 6.83 6.02
N ILE A 200 -58.57 7.56 7.12
CA ILE A 200 -59.65 8.22 7.88
C ILE A 200 -59.73 9.73 7.57
N TRP A 201 -58.74 10.28 6.87
CA TRP A 201 -58.74 11.66 6.35
C TRP A 201 -58.40 11.67 4.85
N SER A 202 -59.31 11.11 4.05
CA SER A 202 -59.61 11.47 2.66
C SER A 202 -61.04 11.02 2.37
#